data_AF-A0A1A9HS82-F1
#
_entry.id   AF-A0A1A9HS82-F1
#
_cell.length_a   1.000
_cell.length_b   1.000
_cell.length_c   1.000
_cell.angle_alpha   90.00
_cell.angle_beta   90.00
_cell.angle_gamma   90.00
#
_symmetry.space_group_name_H-M   'P 1'
#
loop_
_entity.id
_entity.type
_entity.pdbx_description
1 polymer ?
#
loop_
_entity_poly.entity_id
_entity_poly.type
_entity_poly.pdbx_seq_one_letter_code
_entity_poly.pdbx_strand_id
1 'polypeptide(L)'
;MHEGRMPEVRYVGFPADAVLTAVLGDGWRAPGQELTFRALDGFISRIPVERFTQHRAWLVHARADGTAFQVDNDKKGGPPVPLGPFYLVWDNRTSKAMQAEGGMQWPYQIVSVDIGPSSMRALMPAGVATTYADAAELARVHCLSCHRIRGYGGDKMPLDLDVVVKGYDAAAWKRWVLTPTAVRPGTAMPPLAEGLPEAERAAIAQRLYEYLRALPAR
;
A
#
# COMPACT_ATOMS: atom_id res chain seq x y z
N MET A 1 -23.68 -2.60 3.29
CA MET A 1 -23.96 -1.28 2.69
C MET A 1 -23.52 -0.21 3.69
N HIS A 2 -22.34 0.37 3.53
CA HIS A 2 -21.96 1.59 4.23
C HIS A 2 -22.13 2.74 3.24
N GLU A 3 -23.37 3.19 3.14
CA GLU A 3 -23.74 4.44 2.51
C GLU A 3 -23.44 5.54 3.52
N GLY A 4 -22.17 5.96 3.59
CA GLY A 4 -21.71 6.89 4.60
C GLY A 4 -20.46 7.60 4.09
N ARG A 5 -20.61 8.88 3.74
CA ARG A 5 -19.49 9.75 3.39
C ARG A 5 -18.43 9.62 4.50
N MET A 6 -17.20 9.24 4.14
CA MET A 6 -16.11 9.20 5.12
C MET A 6 -16.04 10.54 5.85
N PRO A 7 -15.91 10.56 7.18
CA PRO A 7 -15.88 11.80 7.93
C PRO A 7 -14.73 12.69 7.46
N GLU A 8 -14.96 13.99 7.33
CA GLU A 8 -13.86 14.93 7.10
C GLU A 8 -12.98 14.92 8.34
N VAL A 9 -11.68 14.65 8.16
CA VAL A 9 -10.70 14.73 9.25
C VAL A 9 -9.65 15.77 8.93
N ARG A 10 -9.31 16.58 9.94
CA ARG A 10 -8.29 17.62 9.85
C ARG A 10 -7.09 17.26 10.70
N TYR A 11 -5.91 17.62 10.20
CA TYR A 11 -4.64 17.27 10.81
C TYR A 11 -3.74 18.49 10.94
N VAL A 12 -2.76 18.39 11.83
CA VAL A 12 -1.61 19.30 11.91
C VAL A 12 -0.41 18.59 11.29
N GLY A 13 0.30 19.29 10.39
CA GLY A 13 1.43 18.71 9.67
C GLY A 13 2.11 19.70 8.73
N PHE A 14 3.09 19.17 8.01
CA PHE A 14 3.89 19.91 7.06
C PHE A 14 3.52 19.51 5.63
N PRO A 15 3.56 20.44 4.64
CA PRO A 15 3.52 20.06 3.23
C PRO A 15 4.60 19.02 2.94
N ALA A 16 4.21 17.87 2.39
CA ALA A 16 5.15 16.77 2.21
C ALA A 16 6.27 17.15 1.25
N ASP A 17 6.00 17.98 0.24
CA ASP A 17 7.03 18.45 -0.67
C ASP A 17 8.11 19.29 0.00
N ALA A 18 7.73 20.18 0.93
CA ALA A 18 8.68 20.96 1.70
C ALA A 18 9.57 20.05 2.56
N VAL A 19 9.00 19.02 3.18
CA VAL A 19 9.76 18.03 3.97
C VAL A 19 10.69 17.21 3.08
N LEU A 20 10.19 16.71 1.94
CA LEU A 20 10.99 15.93 1.00
C LEU A 20 12.15 16.73 0.43
N THR A 21 11.94 18.00 0.08
CA THR A 21 13.03 18.89 -0.35
C THR A 21 14.05 19.09 0.77
N ALA A 22 13.61 19.28 2.02
CA ALA A 22 14.52 19.46 3.15
C ALA A 22 15.35 18.20 3.46
N VAL A 23 14.78 17.00 3.29
CA VAL A 23 15.40 15.72 3.67
C VAL A 23 16.17 15.06 2.53
N LEU A 24 15.67 15.16 1.29
CA LEU A 24 16.21 14.47 0.11
C LEU A 24 16.90 15.43 -0.88
N GLY A 25 16.78 16.74 -0.67
CA GLY A 25 17.28 17.78 -1.58
C GLY A 25 16.36 18.02 -2.78
N ASP A 26 16.60 19.11 -3.53
CA ASP A 26 15.72 19.56 -4.62
C ASP A 26 15.53 18.57 -5.78
N GLY A 27 16.47 17.64 -5.92
CA GLY A 27 16.47 16.64 -6.99
C GLY A 27 15.40 15.56 -6.87
N TRP A 28 14.67 15.47 -5.75
CA TRP A 28 13.73 14.37 -5.51
C TRP A 28 12.58 14.29 -6.51
N ARG A 29 12.30 15.39 -7.22
CA ARG A 29 11.23 15.47 -8.22
C ARG A 29 11.64 14.96 -9.61
N ALA A 30 12.85 14.42 -9.75
CA ALA A 30 13.31 13.91 -11.04
C ALA A 30 12.40 12.78 -11.54
N PRO A 31 12.04 12.77 -12.84
CA PRO A 31 11.21 11.72 -13.42
C PRO A 31 11.91 10.36 -13.37
N GLY A 32 11.12 9.30 -13.28
CA GLY A 32 11.60 7.92 -13.15
C GLY A 32 12.13 7.60 -11.75
N GLN A 33 11.90 8.46 -10.75
CA GLN A 33 12.22 8.16 -9.35
C GLN A 33 11.01 7.63 -8.58
N GLU A 34 11.31 6.91 -7.50
CA GLU A 34 10.33 6.36 -6.57
C GLU A 34 10.68 6.75 -5.14
N LEU A 35 9.70 7.31 -4.43
CA LEU A 35 9.76 7.58 -3.01
C LEU A 35 9.44 6.31 -2.24
N THR A 36 10.26 6.03 -1.22
CA THR A 36 10.11 4.89 -0.32
C THR A 36 9.89 5.39 1.10
N PHE A 37 8.66 5.30 1.61
CA PHE A 37 8.32 5.63 2.99
C PHE A 37 8.29 4.38 3.84
N ARG A 38 9.13 4.30 4.89
CA ARG A 38 9.19 3.16 5.80
C ARG A 38 8.50 3.48 7.13
N ALA A 39 7.63 2.58 7.56
CA ALA A 39 6.96 2.64 8.86
C ALA A 39 7.66 1.80 9.94
N LEU A 40 7.34 2.07 11.20
CA LEU A 40 7.86 1.36 12.37
C LEU A 40 7.66 -0.15 12.34
N ASP A 41 6.56 -0.62 11.76
CA ASP A 41 6.18 -2.03 11.72
C ASP A 41 6.74 -2.78 10.51
N GLY A 42 7.61 -2.14 9.71
CA GLY A 42 8.17 -2.70 8.49
C GLY A 42 7.29 -2.50 7.25
N PHE A 43 6.14 -1.82 7.33
CA PHE A 43 5.39 -1.41 6.15
C PHE A 43 6.23 -0.45 5.30
N ILE A 44 6.19 -0.60 3.97
CA ILE A 44 6.92 0.27 3.05
C ILE A 44 6.00 0.74 1.93
N SER A 45 5.64 2.03 1.91
CA SER A 45 4.93 2.61 0.77
C SER A 45 5.93 3.03 -0.31
N ARG A 46 5.73 2.53 -1.53
CA ARG A 46 6.57 2.83 -2.71
C ARG A 46 5.75 3.55 -3.75
N ILE A 47 6.14 4.79 -4.06
CA ILE A 47 5.32 5.71 -4.83
C ILE A 47 6.18 6.40 -5.90
N PRO A 48 5.92 6.14 -7.20
CA PRO A 48 6.53 6.89 -8.28
C PRO A 48 6.32 8.40 -8.09
N VAL A 49 7.35 9.19 -8.31
CA VAL A 49 7.32 10.66 -8.12
C VAL A 49 6.21 11.30 -8.95
N GLU A 50 5.97 10.81 -10.16
CA GLU A 50 4.90 11.27 -11.04
C GLU A 50 3.54 11.08 -10.39
N ARG A 51 3.30 9.93 -9.72
CA ARG A 51 2.06 9.68 -8.98
C ARG A 51 1.98 10.52 -7.71
N PHE A 52 3.08 10.61 -6.96
CA PHE A 52 3.12 11.36 -5.70
C PHE A 52 2.74 12.83 -5.90
N THR A 53 3.20 13.43 -7.00
CA THR A 53 3.02 14.86 -7.32
C THR A 53 1.67 15.21 -7.95
N GLN A 54 0.83 14.23 -8.31
CA GLN A 54 -0.51 14.47 -8.87
C GLN A 54 -1.45 15.18 -7.89
N HIS A 55 -1.22 15.00 -6.59
CA HIS A 55 -2.07 15.54 -5.54
C HIS A 55 -1.22 16.14 -4.44
N ARG A 56 -1.76 17.15 -3.74
CA ARG A 56 -1.07 17.73 -2.59
C ARG A 56 -1.03 16.71 -1.46
N ALA A 57 0.14 16.57 -0.86
CA ALA A 57 0.41 15.63 0.23
C ALA A 57 0.96 16.36 1.46
N TRP A 58 0.74 15.78 2.63
CA TRP A 58 1.19 16.27 3.92
C TRP A 58 1.78 15.12 4.75
N LEU A 59 2.83 15.41 5.49
CA LEU A 59 3.27 14.57 6.61
C LEU A 59 2.70 15.17 7.89
N VAL A 60 1.70 14.46 8.44
CA VAL A 60 0.92 14.93 9.60
C VAL A 60 1.33 14.19 10.86
N HIS A 61 1.24 14.86 12.00
CA HIS A 61 1.70 14.33 13.29
C HIS A 61 0.68 14.49 14.43
N ALA A 62 -0.47 15.13 14.18
CA ALA A 62 -1.56 15.26 15.15
C ALA A 62 -2.91 15.48 14.46
N ARG A 63 -4.00 15.25 15.20
CA ARG A 63 -5.36 15.67 14.81
C ARG A 63 -5.53 17.15 15.11
N ALA A 64 -6.15 17.91 14.20
CA ALA A 64 -6.33 19.36 14.39
C ALA A 64 -7.37 19.70 15.48
N ASP A 65 -8.26 18.76 15.80
CA ASP A 65 -9.27 18.90 16.84
C ASP A 65 -8.76 18.48 18.24
N GLY A 66 -7.48 18.10 18.36
CA GLY A 66 -6.87 17.66 19.62
C GLY A 66 -7.22 16.23 20.04
N THR A 67 -7.98 15.48 19.23
CA THR A 67 -8.21 14.05 19.48
C THR A 67 -6.91 13.25 19.35
N ALA A 68 -6.87 12.06 19.96
CA ALA A 68 -5.70 11.21 19.91
C ALA A 68 -5.29 10.89 18.47
N PHE A 69 -3.98 10.96 18.18
CA PHE A 69 -3.43 10.69 16.85
C PHE A 69 -3.32 9.19 16.58
N GLN A 70 -4.49 8.54 16.51
CA GLN A 70 -4.67 7.11 16.34
C GLN A 70 -5.93 6.84 15.49
N VAL A 71 -6.07 5.59 15.05
CA VAL A 71 -7.29 5.05 14.44
C VAL A 71 -7.77 3.83 15.20
N ASP A 72 -9.06 3.52 15.06
CA ASP A 72 -9.59 2.27 15.59
C ASP A 72 -8.91 1.09 14.90
N ASN A 73 -8.73 0.02 15.66
CA ASN A 73 -8.19 -1.21 15.14
C ASN A 73 -9.31 -1.99 14.45
N ASP A 74 -9.10 -2.40 13.20
CA ASP A 74 -10.06 -3.24 12.47
C ASP A 74 -10.31 -4.58 13.20
N LYS A 75 -9.40 -4.99 14.09
CA LYS A 75 -9.63 -6.09 15.03
C LYS A 75 -10.57 -5.63 16.15
N LYS A 76 -11.77 -6.21 16.20
CA LYS A 76 -12.74 -6.01 17.29
C LYS A 76 -12.06 -6.17 18.66
N GLY A 77 -12.07 -5.10 19.45
CA GLY A 77 -11.50 -5.06 20.81
C GLY A 77 -9.96 -4.95 20.86
N GLY A 78 -9.29 -4.78 19.72
CA GLY A 78 -7.86 -4.48 19.68
C GLY A 78 -7.56 -3.06 20.16
N PRO A 79 -6.35 -2.80 20.70
CA PRO A 79 -5.95 -1.45 21.06
C PRO A 79 -5.92 -0.55 19.81
N PRO A 80 -6.26 0.74 19.93
CA PRO A 80 -6.13 1.70 18.84
C PRO A 80 -4.73 1.67 18.22
N VAL A 81 -4.64 1.94 16.93
CA VAL A 81 -3.37 1.97 16.19
C VAL A 81 -2.85 3.42 16.18
N PRO A 82 -1.71 3.72 16.80
CA PRO A 82 -1.11 5.05 16.74
C PRO A 82 -0.71 5.39 15.30
N LEU A 83 -0.93 6.63 14.88
CA LEU A 83 -0.55 7.11 13.56
C LEU A 83 0.87 7.71 13.52
N GLY A 84 1.44 8.01 14.69
CA GLY A 84 2.72 8.71 14.83
C GLY A 84 3.97 7.83 14.65
N PRO A 85 5.15 8.43 14.37
CA PRO A 85 5.41 9.86 14.51
C PRO A 85 4.87 10.70 13.33
N PHE A 86 4.80 10.12 12.13
CA PHE A 86 4.22 10.78 10.96
C PHE A 86 3.27 9.86 10.18
N TYR A 87 2.24 10.47 9.60
CA TYR A 87 1.29 9.85 8.68
C TYR A 87 1.29 10.63 7.37
N LEU A 88 1.40 9.93 6.25
CA LEU A 88 1.30 10.53 4.92
C LEU A 88 -0.17 10.63 4.49
N VAL A 89 -0.62 11.85 4.19
CA VAL A 89 -2.01 12.16 3.85
C VAL A 89 -2.03 12.98 2.57
N TRP A 90 -2.86 12.60 1.60
CA TRP A 90 -3.19 13.48 0.47
C TRP A 90 -4.50 14.22 0.73
N ASP A 91 -4.65 15.42 0.18
CA ASP A 91 -5.97 16.06 0.14
C ASP A 91 -6.80 15.40 -0.95
N ASN A 92 -7.75 14.57 -0.51
CA ASN A 92 -8.69 13.88 -1.37
C ASN A 92 -10.12 14.44 -1.27
N ARG A 93 -10.34 15.61 -0.66
CA ARG A 93 -11.68 16.16 -0.37
C ARG A 93 -12.55 16.31 -1.61
N THR A 94 -11.92 16.62 -2.75
CA THR A 94 -12.59 16.85 -4.04
C THR A 94 -12.36 15.71 -5.05
N SER A 95 -11.56 14.70 -4.71
CA SER A 95 -11.17 13.62 -5.63
C SER A 95 -11.90 12.31 -5.33
N LYS A 96 -12.99 12.05 -6.06
CA LYS A 96 -13.73 10.77 -5.98
C LYS A 96 -12.84 9.57 -6.30
N ALA A 97 -11.91 9.71 -7.25
CA ALA A 97 -10.98 8.66 -7.63
C ALA A 97 -10.08 8.27 -6.45
N MET A 98 -9.45 9.24 -5.78
CA MET A 98 -8.62 8.95 -4.60
C MET A 98 -9.42 8.41 -3.42
N GLN A 99 -10.66 8.89 -3.24
CA GLN A 99 -11.55 8.33 -2.22
C GLN A 99 -11.86 6.85 -2.50
N ALA A 100 -12.02 6.46 -3.76
CA ALA A 100 -12.24 5.07 -4.18
C ALA A 100 -10.98 4.20 -4.06
N GLU A 101 -9.79 4.76 -4.28
CA GLU A 101 -8.50 4.07 -4.09
C GLU A 101 -8.22 3.73 -2.61
N GLY A 102 -8.78 4.51 -1.68
CA GLY A 102 -8.62 4.31 -0.25
C GLY A 102 -7.21 4.65 0.28
N GLY A 103 -6.94 4.27 1.52
CA GLY A 103 -5.70 4.62 2.25
C GLY A 103 -4.53 3.65 2.08
N MET A 104 -4.58 2.69 1.14
CA MET A 104 -3.61 1.57 1.07
C MET A 104 -2.16 2.04 0.88
N GLN A 105 -1.94 3.20 0.26
CA GLN A 105 -0.61 3.79 0.04
C GLN A 105 -0.27 4.95 1.00
N TRP A 106 -1.08 5.13 2.04
CA TRP A 106 -0.97 6.24 3.00
C TRP A 106 -0.36 5.67 4.30
N PRO A 107 0.96 5.46 4.36
CA PRO A 107 1.60 4.86 5.53
C PRO A 107 1.47 5.78 6.73
N TYR A 108 1.04 5.22 7.85
CA TYR A 108 1.24 5.81 9.17
C TYR A 108 2.52 5.27 9.82
N GLN A 109 2.93 5.87 10.93
CA GLN A 109 4.12 5.49 11.67
C GLN A 109 5.42 5.60 10.85
N ILE A 110 5.48 6.55 9.91
CA ILE A 110 6.63 6.77 9.04
C ILE A 110 7.82 7.23 9.87
N VAL A 111 8.97 6.59 9.68
CA VAL A 111 10.24 6.92 10.36
C VAL A 111 11.38 7.24 9.41
N SER A 112 11.30 6.80 8.16
CA SER A 112 12.26 7.21 7.13
C SER A 112 11.59 7.40 5.79
N VAL A 113 12.21 8.25 4.98
CA VAL A 113 11.92 8.40 3.57
C VAL A 113 13.22 8.32 2.79
N ASP A 114 13.22 7.53 1.74
CA ASP A 114 14.32 7.37 0.81
C ASP A 114 13.84 7.62 -0.62
N ILE A 115 14.77 7.86 -1.54
CA ILE A 115 14.47 7.98 -2.96
C ILE A 115 15.47 7.17 -3.79
N GLY A 116 14.96 6.57 -4.85
CA GLY A 116 15.77 5.79 -5.79
C GLY A 116 15.11 5.70 -7.16
N PRO A 117 15.75 5.02 -8.12
CA PRO A 117 15.14 4.77 -9.41
C PRO A 117 13.89 3.89 -9.24
N SER A 118 12.79 4.30 -9.88
CA SER A 118 11.61 3.46 -10.01
C SER A 118 11.96 2.24 -10.85
N SER A 119 11.62 1.04 -10.36
CA SER A 119 11.96 -0.19 -11.05
C SER A 119 10.94 -1.29 -10.80
N MET A 120 10.46 -1.88 -11.90
CA MET A 120 9.64 -3.09 -11.86
C MET A 120 10.48 -4.36 -11.99
N ARG A 121 11.82 -4.29 -11.96
CA ARG A 121 12.69 -5.43 -12.28
C ARG A 121 12.46 -6.66 -11.39
N ALA A 122 12.16 -6.47 -10.11
CA ALA A 122 11.85 -7.57 -9.21
C ALA A 122 10.46 -8.18 -9.48
N LEU A 123 9.52 -7.39 -9.97
CA LEU A 123 8.16 -7.85 -10.28
C LEU A 123 8.05 -8.39 -11.71
N MET A 124 8.86 -7.87 -12.63
CA MET A 124 8.93 -8.27 -14.04
C MET A 124 10.38 -8.63 -14.39
N PRO A 125 10.93 -9.73 -13.85
CA PRO A 125 12.25 -10.22 -14.25
C PRO A 125 12.25 -10.67 -15.72
N ALA A 126 13.45 -10.76 -16.30
CA ALA A 126 13.62 -11.23 -17.67
C ALA A 126 12.96 -12.62 -17.87
N GLY A 127 12.24 -12.78 -18.98
CA GLY A 127 11.52 -14.02 -19.32
C GLY A 127 10.05 -14.06 -18.87
N VAL A 128 9.60 -13.11 -18.03
CA VAL A 128 8.17 -12.98 -17.71
C VAL A 128 7.45 -12.30 -18.87
N ALA A 129 6.35 -12.89 -19.31
CA ALA A 129 5.54 -12.37 -20.41
C ALA A 129 4.95 -10.99 -20.06
N THR A 130 4.98 -10.07 -21.02
CA THR A 130 4.48 -8.69 -20.85
C THR A 130 2.99 -8.62 -20.53
N THR A 131 2.21 -9.68 -20.83
CA THR A 131 0.81 -9.82 -20.42
C THR A 131 0.60 -9.74 -18.90
N TYR A 132 1.66 -9.97 -18.10
CA TYR A 132 1.60 -9.85 -16.65
C TYR A 132 1.94 -8.46 -16.12
N ALA A 133 2.28 -7.49 -16.96
CA ALA A 133 2.69 -6.15 -16.52
C ALA A 133 1.64 -5.49 -15.61
N ASP A 134 0.36 -5.55 -15.99
CA ASP A 134 -0.72 -5.01 -15.15
C ASP A 134 -0.88 -5.77 -13.84
N ALA A 135 -0.69 -7.10 -13.84
CA ALA A 135 -0.80 -7.92 -12.63
C ALA A 135 0.38 -7.66 -11.67
N ALA A 136 1.57 -7.41 -12.21
CA ALA A 136 2.71 -6.94 -11.46
C ALA A 136 2.42 -5.57 -10.82
N GLU A 137 1.80 -4.64 -11.54
CA GLU A 137 1.40 -3.35 -10.98
C GLU A 137 0.33 -3.50 -9.88
N LEU A 138 -0.66 -4.36 -10.07
CA LEU A 138 -1.62 -4.70 -9.01
C LEU A 138 -0.93 -5.27 -7.77
N ALA A 139 0.12 -6.09 -7.94
CA ALA A 139 0.89 -6.63 -6.83
C ALA A 139 1.71 -5.54 -6.13
N ARG A 140 2.28 -4.60 -6.90
CA ARG A 140 2.97 -3.40 -6.39
C ARG A 140 2.04 -2.57 -5.49
N VAL A 141 0.80 -2.37 -5.92
CA VAL A 141 -0.18 -1.53 -5.22
C VAL A 141 -0.79 -2.22 -4.01
N HIS A 142 -1.15 -3.49 -4.12
CA HIS A 142 -1.99 -4.17 -3.10
C HIS A 142 -1.23 -5.11 -2.17
N CYS A 143 0.00 -5.51 -2.52
CA CYS A 143 0.71 -6.56 -1.78
C CYS A 143 2.09 -6.11 -1.30
N LEU A 144 2.80 -5.35 -2.14
CA LEU A 144 4.22 -5.07 -1.97
C LEU A 144 4.54 -4.17 -0.77
N SER A 145 3.56 -3.44 -0.23
CA SER A 145 3.79 -2.60 0.95
C SER A 145 3.97 -3.42 2.24
N CYS A 146 3.39 -4.61 2.30
CA CYS A 146 3.48 -5.51 3.45
C CYS A 146 4.38 -6.72 3.19
N HIS A 147 4.36 -7.23 1.97
CA HIS A 147 5.03 -8.45 1.55
C HIS A 147 6.18 -8.18 0.59
N ARG A 148 6.96 -9.22 0.30
CA ARG A 148 8.00 -9.20 -0.71
C ARG A 148 7.59 -10.01 -1.94
N ILE A 149 8.16 -9.66 -3.07
CA ILE A 149 8.22 -10.45 -4.29
C ILE A 149 9.66 -10.41 -4.73
N ARG A 150 10.29 -11.58 -4.91
CA ARG A 150 11.70 -11.63 -5.33
C ARG A 150 12.65 -10.86 -4.40
N GLY A 151 12.35 -10.86 -3.09
CA GLY A 151 13.12 -10.17 -2.05
C GLY A 151 12.90 -8.65 -2.02
N TYR A 152 12.09 -8.11 -2.92
CA TYR A 152 11.77 -6.70 -3.01
C TYR A 152 10.36 -6.45 -2.46
N GLY A 153 10.20 -5.47 -1.58
CA GLY A 153 8.92 -5.11 -1.00
C GLY A 153 9.02 -4.71 0.46
N GLY A 154 7.90 -4.84 1.17
CA GLY A 154 7.77 -4.49 2.59
C GLY A 154 8.24 -5.59 3.52
N ASP A 155 8.49 -5.19 4.76
CA ASP A 155 9.05 -6.04 5.82
C ASP A 155 8.05 -6.33 6.95
N LYS A 156 6.82 -5.81 6.85
CA LYS A 156 5.75 -6.03 7.82
C LYS A 156 5.39 -7.50 7.95
N MET A 157 5.34 -8.19 6.82
CA MET A 157 5.17 -9.63 6.71
C MET A 157 6.12 -10.13 5.62
N PRO A 158 7.42 -10.35 5.93
CA PRO A 158 8.51 -10.48 4.96
C PRO A 158 8.56 -11.86 4.30
N LEU A 159 7.41 -12.37 3.88
CA LEU A 159 7.28 -13.55 3.04
C LEU A 159 7.32 -13.15 1.56
N ASP A 160 7.89 -14.03 0.76
CA ASP A 160 8.00 -13.88 -0.68
C ASP A 160 6.78 -14.52 -1.37
N LEU A 161 5.95 -13.70 -2.02
CA LEU A 161 4.67 -14.15 -2.56
C LEU A 161 4.81 -15.11 -3.76
N ASP A 162 5.87 -14.99 -4.55
CA ASP A 162 6.22 -15.94 -5.62
C ASP A 162 6.53 -17.35 -5.09
N VAL A 163 6.89 -17.46 -3.81
CA VAL A 163 7.10 -18.74 -3.12
C VAL A 163 5.80 -19.20 -2.47
N VAL A 164 5.16 -18.33 -1.69
CA VAL A 164 3.96 -18.68 -0.90
C VAL A 164 2.78 -19.09 -1.78
N VAL A 165 2.58 -18.44 -2.93
CA VAL A 165 1.46 -18.75 -3.84
C VAL A 165 1.45 -20.21 -4.32
N LYS A 166 2.61 -20.88 -4.33
CA LYS A 166 2.75 -22.26 -4.82
C LYS A 166 2.01 -23.26 -3.93
N GLY A 167 1.82 -22.95 -2.66
CA GLY A 167 1.05 -23.75 -1.70
C GLY A 167 -0.47 -23.56 -1.77
N TYR A 168 -0.96 -22.69 -2.67
CA TYR A 168 -2.38 -22.43 -2.85
C TYR A 168 -2.85 -22.98 -4.20
N ASP A 169 -4.04 -23.58 -4.23
CA ASP A 169 -4.85 -23.63 -5.43
C ASP A 169 -5.57 -22.28 -5.65
N ALA A 170 -6.12 -22.07 -6.85
CA ALA A 170 -6.76 -20.79 -7.20
C ALA A 170 -7.95 -20.45 -6.29
N ALA A 171 -8.72 -21.44 -5.86
CA ALA A 171 -9.90 -21.26 -5.03
C ALA A 171 -9.50 -20.88 -3.58
N ALA A 172 -8.49 -21.55 -3.03
CA ALA A 172 -7.91 -21.26 -1.73
C ALA A 172 -7.25 -19.88 -1.71
N TRP A 173 -6.50 -19.52 -2.76
CA TRP A 173 -5.92 -18.20 -2.93
C TRP A 173 -7.00 -17.12 -2.92
N LYS A 174 -8.04 -17.28 -3.76
CA LYS A 174 -9.13 -16.31 -3.86
C LYS A 174 -9.85 -16.12 -2.53
N ARG A 175 -10.16 -17.21 -1.81
CA ARG A 175 -10.75 -17.12 -0.46
C ARG A 175 -9.83 -16.38 0.51
N TRP A 176 -8.54 -16.67 0.49
CA TRP A 176 -7.55 -16.03 1.37
C TRP A 176 -7.47 -14.53 1.13
N VAL A 177 -7.26 -14.08 -0.10
CA VAL A 177 -7.01 -12.65 -0.38
C VAL A 177 -8.28 -11.80 -0.33
N LEU A 178 -9.45 -12.36 -0.64
CA LEU A 178 -10.72 -11.62 -0.60
C LEU A 178 -11.30 -11.51 0.81
N THR A 179 -11.12 -12.54 1.65
CA THR A 179 -11.68 -12.57 3.01
C THR A 179 -10.68 -13.17 4.01
N PRO A 180 -9.53 -12.51 4.26
CA PRO A 180 -8.46 -13.08 5.09
C PRO A 180 -8.91 -13.48 6.50
N THR A 181 -9.78 -12.68 7.12
CA THR A 181 -10.30 -12.92 8.48
C THR A 181 -11.22 -14.12 8.59
N ALA A 182 -11.88 -14.54 7.51
CA ALA A 182 -12.69 -15.76 7.48
C ALA A 182 -11.83 -17.02 7.41
N VAL A 183 -10.64 -16.93 6.81
CA VAL A 183 -9.69 -18.05 6.72
C VAL A 183 -8.79 -18.13 7.96
N ARG A 184 -8.30 -16.97 8.44
CA ARG A 184 -7.49 -16.86 9.65
C ARG A 184 -8.04 -15.73 10.54
N PRO A 185 -8.88 -16.06 11.53
CA PRO A 185 -9.37 -15.09 12.50
C PRO A 185 -8.23 -14.32 13.15
N GLY A 186 -8.37 -12.99 13.23
CA GLY A 186 -7.37 -12.11 13.84
C GLY A 186 -6.13 -11.80 12.99
N THR A 187 -6.09 -12.20 11.71
CA THR A 187 -5.06 -11.74 10.77
C THR A 187 -5.08 -10.21 10.64
N ALA A 188 -3.91 -9.60 10.41
CA ALA A 188 -3.78 -8.18 10.09
C ALA A 188 -3.78 -7.92 8.56
N MET A 189 -3.88 -8.97 7.74
CA MET A 189 -3.96 -8.83 6.29
C MET A 189 -5.31 -8.22 5.90
N PRO A 190 -5.33 -7.06 5.21
CA PRO A 190 -6.58 -6.46 4.77
C PRO A 190 -7.20 -7.23 3.60
N PRO A 191 -8.52 -7.16 3.41
CA PRO A 191 -9.16 -7.66 2.20
C PRO A 191 -8.60 -6.97 0.94
N LEU A 192 -8.31 -7.75 -0.10
CA LEU A 192 -7.82 -7.23 -1.37
C LEU A 192 -8.81 -6.24 -1.99
N ALA A 193 -8.35 -5.01 -2.26
CA ALA A 193 -9.06 -3.96 -2.98
C ALA A 193 -10.50 -3.73 -2.49
N GLU A 194 -10.70 -3.63 -1.17
CA GLU A 194 -12.03 -3.56 -0.53
C GLU A 194 -12.95 -2.45 -1.08
N GLY A 195 -12.40 -1.35 -1.61
CA GLY A 195 -13.17 -0.27 -2.24
C GLY A 195 -13.79 -0.61 -3.61
N LEU A 196 -13.47 -1.77 -4.21
CA LEU A 196 -13.96 -2.18 -5.52
C LEU A 196 -15.12 -3.19 -5.43
N PRO A 197 -15.97 -3.30 -6.47
CA PRO A 197 -16.97 -4.35 -6.56
C PRO A 197 -16.38 -5.76 -6.44
N GLU A 198 -17.14 -6.70 -5.86
CA GLU A 198 -16.68 -8.07 -5.61
C GLU A 198 -16.17 -8.77 -6.88
N ALA A 199 -16.86 -8.58 -8.01
CA ALA A 199 -16.46 -9.14 -9.30
C ALA A 199 -15.07 -8.63 -9.76
N GLU A 200 -14.79 -7.35 -9.56
CA GLU A 200 -13.50 -6.75 -9.89
C GLU A 200 -12.41 -7.24 -8.95
N ARG A 201 -12.69 -7.29 -7.64
CA ARG A 201 -11.76 -7.85 -6.64
C ARG A 201 -11.42 -9.30 -6.96
N ALA A 202 -12.40 -10.09 -7.36
CA ALA A 202 -12.23 -11.48 -7.79
C ALA A 202 -11.36 -11.61 -9.05
N ALA A 203 -11.54 -10.73 -10.03
CA ALA A 203 -10.70 -10.69 -11.22
C ALA A 203 -9.25 -10.30 -10.90
N ILE A 204 -9.04 -9.31 -10.02
CA ILE A 204 -7.71 -8.93 -9.53
C ILE A 204 -7.05 -10.10 -8.80
N ALA A 205 -7.79 -10.79 -7.92
CA ALA A 205 -7.27 -11.97 -7.20
C ALA A 205 -6.78 -13.05 -8.17
N GLN A 206 -7.53 -13.33 -9.24
CA GLN A 206 -7.16 -14.32 -10.25
C GLN A 206 -5.90 -13.88 -11.02
N ARG A 207 -5.84 -12.63 -11.48
CA ARG A 207 -4.66 -12.09 -12.19
C ARG A 207 -3.40 -12.14 -11.34
N LEU A 208 -3.50 -11.79 -10.06
CA LEU A 208 -2.40 -11.88 -9.11
C LEU A 208 -1.92 -13.33 -8.91
N TYR A 209 -2.85 -14.28 -8.81
CA TYR A 209 -2.53 -15.70 -8.67
C TYR A 209 -1.72 -16.21 -9.88
N GLU A 210 -2.22 -15.94 -11.09
CA GLU A 210 -1.58 -16.38 -12.34
C GLU A 210 -0.19 -15.76 -12.50
N TYR A 211 -0.08 -14.45 -12.26
CA TYR A 211 1.19 -13.72 -12.30
C TYR A 211 2.21 -14.28 -11.30
N LEU A 212 1.85 -14.41 -10.03
CA LEU A 212 2.77 -14.86 -8.99
C LEU A 212 3.26 -16.29 -9.26
N ARG A 213 2.41 -17.15 -9.85
CA ARG A 213 2.79 -18.51 -10.26
C ARG A 213 3.61 -18.57 -11.55
N ALA A 214 3.48 -17.57 -12.42
CA ALA A 214 4.26 -17.45 -13.64
C ALA A 214 5.68 -16.91 -13.40
N LEU A 215 5.95 -16.34 -12.21
CA LEU A 215 7.29 -15.90 -11.85
C LEU A 215 8.27 -17.08 -11.79
N PRO A 216 9.46 -16.96 -12.41
CA PRO A 216 10.44 -18.04 -12.40
C PRO A 216 10.97 -18.29 -10.99
N ALA A 217 11.42 -19.52 -10.73
CA ALA A 217 12.19 -19.82 -9.53
C ALA A 217 13.46 -18.95 -9.46
N ARG A 218 14.01 -18.80 -8.26
CA ARG A 218 15.26 -18.06 -8.03
C ARG A 218 16.44 -19.02 -8.07
#